data_AF-A0A4W3H0X8-F1
#
_entry.id   AF-A0A4W3H0X8-F1
#
_cell.length_a   1.000
_cell.length_b   1.000
_cell.length_c   1.000
_cell.angle_alpha   90.00
_cell.angle_beta   90.00
_cell.angle_gamma   90.00
#
_symmetry.space_group_name_H-M   'P 1'
#
loop_
_entity.id
_entity.type
_entity.pdbx_description
1 polymer ?
#
loop_
_entity_poly.entity_id
_entity_poly.type
_entity_poly.pdbx_seq_one_letter_code
_entity_poly.pdbx_strand_id
1 'polypeptide(L)'
;MHPGKRFETSRRRTDPGIIYSLITHHWKIPAPNLVVSVLGGEGDFRMKTWLKDILRKGLVKAAQSTGAWIMTSGLRVGIGRYVGEAVRDHATASTQTVTKVVAMGIAPWGLVHNNRQLVNAKVPP
;
A
#
# COMPACT_ATOMS: atom_id res chain seq x y z
N MET A 1 -15.22 3.72 4.52
CA MET A 1 -14.32 2.71 3.92
C MET A 1 -14.34 2.89 2.41
N HIS A 2 -13.20 2.90 1.72
CA HIS A 2 -13.20 2.89 0.25
C HIS A 2 -13.45 1.46 -0.27
N PRO A 3 -14.38 1.24 -1.21
CA PRO A 3 -14.59 -0.08 -1.79
C PRO A 3 -13.30 -0.58 -2.44
N GLY A 4 -12.87 -1.80 -2.08
CA GLY A 4 -11.73 -2.50 -2.70
C GLY A 4 -10.43 -2.54 -1.89
N LYS A 5 -10.31 -1.87 -0.74
CA LYS A 5 -9.14 -2.02 0.15
C LYS A 5 -9.34 -3.19 1.13
N ARG A 6 -8.27 -3.93 1.41
CA ARG A 6 -8.24 -5.07 2.34
C ARG A 6 -7.16 -4.85 3.39
N PHE A 7 -7.42 -5.30 4.61
CA PHE A 7 -6.54 -5.15 5.75
C PHE A 7 -6.54 -6.46 6.55
N GLU A 8 -5.38 -6.83 7.08
CA GLU A 8 -5.18 -7.96 7.98
C GLU A 8 -4.24 -7.50 9.09
N THR A 9 -4.53 -7.85 10.34
CA THR A 9 -3.57 -7.68 11.44
C THR A 9 -2.88 -9.00 11.70
N SER A 10 -1.56 -8.98 11.90
CA SER A 10 -0.78 -10.18 12.17
C SER A 10 0.19 -9.94 13.34
N ARG A 11 0.57 -11.01 14.01
CA ARG A 11 1.60 -10.94 15.07
C ARG A 11 2.98 -10.80 14.42
N ARG A 12 3.91 -10.14 15.10
CA ARG A 12 5.30 -9.93 14.63
C ARG A 12 6.02 -11.23 14.23
N ARG A 13 5.67 -12.36 14.85
CA ARG A 13 6.30 -13.67 14.61
C ARG A 13 5.52 -14.57 13.64
N THR A 14 4.49 -14.03 12.97
CA THR A 14 3.77 -14.79 11.94
C THR A 14 4.74 -15.17 10.83
N ASP A 15 4.68 -16.42 10.38
CA ASP A 15 5.49 -16.88 9.26
C ASP A 15 5.18 -16.03 8.00
N PRO A 16 6.19 -15.45 7.33
CA PRO A 16 5.97 -14.63 6.14
C PRO A 16 5.24 -15.36 5.00
N GLY A 17 5.40 -16.68 4.89
CA GLY A 17 4.70 -17.54 3.94
C GLY A 17 3.18 -17.55 4.15
N ILE A 18 2.72 -17.41 5.40
CA ILE A 18 1.28 -17.28 5.69
C ILE A 18 0.75 -15.96 5.12
N ILE A 19 1.48 -14.85 5.32
CA ILE A 19 1.08 -13.54 4.79
C ILE A 19 1.13 -13.55 3.26
N TYR A 20 2.16 -14.16 2.67
CA TYR A 20 2.25 -14.32 1.22
C TYR A 20 1.09 -15.14 0.65
N SER A 21 0.75 -16.26 1.30
CA SER A 21 -0.40 -17.10 0.93
C SER A 21 -1.72 -16.34 1.05
N LEU A 22 -1.93 -15.57 2.12
CA LEU A 22 -3.09 -14.68 2.28
C LEU A 22 -3.23 -13.74 1.08
N ILE A 23 -2.15 -13.04 0.70
CA ILE A 23 -2.16 -12.06 -0.39
C ILE A 23 -2.46 -12.74 -1.74
N THR A 24 -1.80 -13.86 -2.03
CA THR A 24 -1.86 -14.51 -3.34
C THR A 24 -3.08 -15.41 -3.51
N HIS A 25 -3.45 -16.18 -2.48
CA HIS A 25 -4.49 -17.19 -2.56
C HIS A 25 -5.84 -16.71 -2.02
N HIS A 26 -5.87 -16.02 -0.88
CA HIS A 26 -7.14 -15.53 -0.30
C HIS A 26 -7.55 -14.21 -0.94
N TRP A 27 -6.62 -13.28 -1.09
CA TRP A 27 -6.88 -12.00 -1.73
C TRP A 27 -6.77 -12.06 -3.26
N LYS A 28 -6.33 -13.17 -3.85
CA LYS A 28 -6.25 -13.33 -5.32
C LYS A 28 -5.46 -12.19 -5.99
N ILE A 29 -4.46 -11.65 -5.29
CA ILE A 29 -3.52 -10.68 -5.88
C ILE A 29 -2.41 -11.49 -6.54
N PRO A 30 -2.18 -11.34 -7.86
CA PRO A 30 -1.11 -12.06 -8.55
C PRO A 30 0.24 -11.82 -7.90
N ALA A 31 1.07 -12.86 -7.86
CA ALA A 31 2.46 -12.74 -7.42
C ALA A 31 3.18 -11.67 -8.27
N PRO A 32 4.03 -10.83 -7.66
CA PRO A 32 4.71 -9.78 -8.38
C PRO A 32 5.90 -10.32 -9.16
N ASN A 33 6.19 -9.73 -10.33
CA ASN A 33 7.49 -9.93 -10.98
C ASN A 33 8.60 -9.10 -10.34
N LEU A 34 8.23 -8.07 -9.55
CA LEU A 34 9.14 -7.15 -8.87
C LEU A 34 8.48 -6.59 -7.61
N VAL A 35 9.25 -6.42 -6.54
CA VAL A 35 8.80 -5.71 -5.34
C VAL A 35 9.61 -4.42 -5.21
N VAL A 36 8.91 -3.29 -5.09
CA VAL A 36 9.51 -1.97 -4.89
C VAL A 36 9.15 -1.47 -3.50
N SER A 37 10.13 -1.45 -2.60
CA SER A 37 9.97 -0.91 -1.24
C SER A 37 10.33 0.57 -1.21
N VAL A 38 9.35 1.42 -0.92
CA VAL A 38 9.56 2.87 -0.76
C VAL A 38 9.53 3.22 0.72
N LEU A 39 10.72 3.50 1.24
CA LEU A 39 10.98 3.85 2.64
C LEU A 39 11.55 5.27 2.72
N GLY A 40 11.35 5.92 3.86
CA GLY A 40 11.84 7.27 4.11
C GLY A 40 11.50 7.71 5.52
N GLY A 41 12.11 8.82 5.95
CA GLY A 41 11.87 9.37 7.28
C GLY A 41 10.41 9.73 7.52
N GLU A 42 10.01 9.67 8.79
CA GLU A 42 8.65 9.98 9.25
C GLU A 42 8.42 11.49 9.48
N GLY A 43 9.48 12.31 9.30
CA GLY A 43 9.41 13.76 9.44
C GLY A 43 8.47 14.41 8.43
N ASP A 44 7.81 15.49 8.85
CA ASP A 44 6.93 16.27 7.98
C ASP A 44 7.77 17.12 7.02
N PHE A 45 8.07 16.58 5.85
CA PHE A 45 8.74 17.32 4.79
C PHE A 45 7.77 17.63 3.65
N ARG A 46 7.82 18.88 3.18
CA ARG A 46 7.09 19.30 1.99
C ARG A 46 7.92 18.98 0.74
N MET A 47 7.52 17.95 0.01
CA MET A 47 8.15 17.61 -1.26
C MET A 47 7.88 18.73 -2.29
N LYS A 48 8.90 19.13 -3.05
CA LYS A 48 8.75 20.08 -4.16
C LYS A 48 7.80 19.51 -5.22
N THR A 49 6.96 20.36 -5.83
CA THR A 49 5.92 19.93 -6.78
C THR A 49 6.49 19.11 -7.94
N TRP A 50 7.59 19.56 -8.55
CA TRP A 50 8.22 18.83 -9.65
C TRP A 50 8.68 17.42 -9.25
N LEU A 51 9.16 17.24 -8.02
CA LEU A 51 9.60 15.95 -7.51
C LEU A 51 8.41 15.03 -7.22
N LYS A 52 7.29 15.57 -6.73
CA LYS A 52 6.02 14.82 -6.60
C LYS A 52 5.56 14.28 -7.95
N ASP A 53 5.64 15.09 -9.00
CA ASP A 53 5.24 14.68 -10.33
C ASP A 53 6.14 13.60 -10.92
N ILE A 54 7.46 13.70 -10.73
CA ILE A 54 8.41 12.66 -11.14
C ILE A 54 8.13 11.36 -10.38
N LEU A 55 7.99 11.42 -9.04
CA LEU A 55 7.67 10.27 -8.22
C LEU A 55 6.38 9.61 -8.69
N ARG A 56 5.31 10.39 -8.83
CA ARG A 56 3.99 9.90 -9.23
C ARG A 56 4.04 9.21 -10.60
N LYS A 57 4.54 9.89 -11.62
CA LYS A 57 4.59 9.35 -12.98
C LYS A 57 5.53 8.15 -13.08
N GLY A 58 6.72 8.26 -12.50
CA GLY A 58 7.74 7.21 -12.56
C GLY A 58 7.32 5.95 -11.82
N LEU A 59 6.87 6.07 -10.57
CA LEU A 59 6.48 4.94 -9.73
C LEU A 59 5.27 4.19 -10.29
N VAL A 60 4.22 4.94 -10.68
CA VAL A 60 3.00 4.35 -11.25
C VAL A 60 3.32 3.63 -12.55
N LYS A 61 4.05 4.29 -13.47
CA LYS A 61 4.43 3.71 -14.75
C LYS A 61 5.25 2.43 -14.57
N ALA A 62 6.27 2.45 -13.71
CA ALA A 62 7.10 1.29 -13.45
C ALA A 62 6.29 0.11 -12.89
N ALA A 63 5.38 0.36 -11.95
CA ALA A 63 4.53 -0.67 -11.38
C ALA A 63 3.56 -1.27 -12.40
N GLN A 64 2.95 -0.45 -13.26
CA GLN A 64 2.07 -0.92 -14.32
C GLN A 64 2.83 -1.75 -15.37
N SER A 65 4.02 -1.30 -15.78
CA SER A 65 4.80 -1.95 -16.84
C SER A 65 5.34 -3.33 -16.43
N THR A 66 5.54 -3.57 -15.13
CA THR A 66 6.16 -4.80 -14.63
C THR A 66 5.21 -5.70 -13.86
N GLY A 67 4.04 -5.20 -13.46
CA GLY A 67 3.19 -5.86 -12.47
C GLY A 67 3.82 -5.87 -11.07
N ALA A 68 4.59 -4.84 -10.73
CA ALA A 68 5.26 -4.77 -9.44
C ALA A 68 4.29 -4.52 -8.28
N TRP A 69 4.63 -5.05 -7.11
CA TRP A 69 4.06 -4.60 -5.85
C TRP A 69 4.83 -3.40 -5.32
N ILE A 70 4.11 -2.34 -4.96
CA ILE A 70 4.67 -1.20 -4.24
C ILE A 70 4.45 -1.44 -2.75
N MET A 71 5.53 -1.53 -1.97
CA MET A 71 5.51 -1.72 -0.53
C MET A 71 5.90 -0.41 0.17
N THR A 72 5.16 -0.03 1.21
CA THR A 72 5.44 1.17 2.02
C THR A 72 5.01 0.98 3.47
N SER A 73 5.24 1.95 4.35
CA SER A 73 4.84 1.88 5.77
C SER A 73 3.32 1.91 5.98
N GLY A 74 2.54 2.26 4.95
CA GLY A 74 1.08 2.37 5.04
C GLY A 74 0.59 3.54 5.91
N LEU A 75 1.49 4.39 6.40
CA LEU A 75 1.19 5.57 7.19
C LEU A 75 1.17 6.82 6.31
N ARG A 76 0.29 7.77 6.65
CA ARG A 76 0.17 9.06 5.94
C ARG A 76 1.18 10.09 6.44
N VAL A 77 2.45 9.69 6.52
CA VAL A 77 3.58 10.53 6.96
C VAL A 77 4.75 10.38 5.99
N GLY A 78 5.63 11.38 5.96
CA GLY A 78 6.84 11.38 5.14
C GLY A 78 6.60 10.97 3.68
N ILE A 79 7.44 10.07 3.17
CA ILE A 79 7.36 9.58 1.79
C ILE A 79 6.10 8.74 1.51
N GLY A 80 5.60 8.01 2.52
CA GLY A 80 4.44 7.13 2.40
C GLY A 80 3.17 7.89 2.00
N ARG A 81 3.02 9.13 2.48
CA ARG A 81 1.95 10.04 2.04
C ARG A 81 1.98 10.27 0.53
N TYR A 82 3.14 10.62 -0.03
CA TYR A 82 3.28 10.94 -1.46
C TYR A 82 3.11 9.72 -2.35
N VAL A 83 3.55 8.54 -1.89
CA VAL A 83 3.27 7.26 -2.56
C VAL A 83 1.77 6.98 -2.60
N GLY A 84 1.08 7.14 -1.46
CA GLY A 84 -0.36 6.93 -1.38
C GLY A 84 -1.16 7.92 -2.24
N GLU A 85 -0.73 9.19 -2.30
CA GLU A 85 -1.30 10.20 -3.20
C GLU A 85 -1.09 9.79 -4.66
N ALA A 86 0.13 9.40 -5.05
CA ALA A 86 0.41 8.98 -6.43
C ALA A 86 -0.44 7.80 -6.91
N VAL A 87 -0.58 6.76 -6.08
CA VAL A 87 -1.38 5.56 -6.41
C VAL A 87 -2.88 5.93 -6.49
N ARG A 88 -3.36 6.77 -5.57
CA ARG A 88 -4.76 7.22 -5.56
C ARG A 88 -5.08 8.05 -6.80
N ASP A 89 -4.25 9.02 -7.11
CA ASP A 89 -4.46 9.95 -8.22
C ASP A 89 -4.50 9.19 -9.56
N HIS A 90 -3.66 8.15 -9.70
CA HIS A 90 -3.72 7.24 -10.82
C HIS A 90 -5.04 6.46 -10.89
N ALA A 91 -5.48 5.88 -9.77
CA ALA A 91 -6.74 5.13 -9.72
C ALA A 91 -7.97 6.00 -10.05
N THR A 92 -7.96 7.28 -9.69
CA THR A 92 -9.05 8.23 -10.02
C THR A 92 -9.00 8.73 -11.47
N ALA A 93 -7.81 8.83 -12.05
CA ALA A 93 -7.64 9.32 -13.43
C ALA A 93 -7.77 8.21 -14.48
N SER A 94 -7.59 6.94 -14.10
CA SER A 94 -7.66 5.81 -15.03
C SER A 94 -9.11 5.47 -15.38
N THR A 95 -9.54 5.89 -16.57
CA THR A 95 -10.80 5.46 -17.22
C THR A 95 -10.66 4.12 -17.96
N GLN A 96 -9.44 3.61 -18.10
CA GLN A 96 -9.13 2.39 -18.83
C GLN A 96 -9.03 1.16 -17.93
N THR A 97 -9.36 0.00 -18.49
CA THR A 97 -9.24 -1.37 -17.96
C THR A 97 -7.79 -1.84 -17.71
N VAL A 98 -6.82 -0.91 -17.75
CA VAL A 98 -5.38 -1.19 -17.67
C VAL A 98 -4.97 -1.65 -16.27
N THR A 99 -3.99 -2.56 -16.23
CA THR A 99 -3.35 -3.17 -15.06
C THR A 99 -3.40 -2.31 -13.81
N LYS A 100 -4.17 -2.77 -12.81
CA LYS A 100 -4.28 -2.13 -11.50
C LYS A 100 -2.91 -2.13 -10.81
N VAL A 101 -2.47 -0.95 -10.39
CA VAL A 101 -1.30 -0.81 -9.51
C VAL A 101 -1.62 -1.46 -8.16
N VAL A 102 -0.75 -2.37 -7.71
CA VAL A 102 -0.85 -3.01 -6.39
C VAL A 102 0.06 -2.28 -5.42
N ALA A 103 -0.54 -1.64 -4.41
CA ALA A 103 0.18 -0.98 -3.34
C ALA A 103 -0.22 -1.56 -1.97
N MET A 104 0.78 -1.90 -1.15
CA MET A 104 0.60 -2.50 0.17
C MET A 104 1.33 -1.69 1.23
N GLY A 105 0.66 -1.46 2.35
CA GLY A 105 1.19 -0.75 3.50
C GLY A 105 1.37 -1.68 4.69
N ILE A 106 2.54 -1.65 5.33
CA ILE A 106 2.82 -2.37 6.57
C ILE A 106 3.05 -1.37 7.69
N ALA A 107 2.05 -1.23 8.56
CA ALA A 107 2.08 -0.32 9.70
C ALA A 107 2.01 -1.10 11.02
N PRO A 108 2.80 -0.73 12.04
CA PRO A 108 2.56 -1.17 13.40
C PRO A 108 1.15 -0.76 13.86
N TRP A 109 0.40 -1.70 14.42
CA TRP A 109 -0.98 -1.46 14.85
C TRP A 109 -1.13 -0.30 15.85
N GLY A 110 -0.13 -0.09 16.70
CA GLY A 110 -0.09 1.01 17.67
C GLY A 110 0.03 2.40 17.04
N LEU A 111 0.45 2.50 15.77
CA LEU A 111 0.58 3.76 15.04
C LEU A 111 -0.64 4.06 14.16
N VAL A 112 -1.58 3.12 14.04
CA VAL A 112 -2.82 3.32 13.29
C VAL A 112 -3.81 4.08 14.18
N HIS A 113 -4.09 5.33 13.81
CA HIS A 113 -5.10 6.12 14.51
C HIS A 113 -6.50 5.51 14.33
N ASN A 114 -7.33 5.57 15.37
CA ASN A 114 -8.68 4.96 15.42
C ASN A 114 -8.70 3.43 15.15
N ASN A 115 -7.61 2.73 15.46
CA ASN A 115 -7.48 1.28 15.24
C ASN A 115 -8.59 0.44 15.90
N ARG A 116 -9.18 0.90 17.01
CA ARG A 116 -10.33 0.25 17.68
C ARG A 116 -11.55 0.11 16.77
N GLN A 117 -11.76 1.02 15.82
CA GLN A 117 -12.87 0.97 14.87
C GLN A 117 -12.66 -0.10 13.77
N LEU A 118 -11.43 -0.59 13.62
CA LEU A 118 -11.06 -1.61 12.64
C LEU A 118 -11.08 -3.02 13.23
N VAL A 119 -11.23 -3.14 14.56
CA VAL A 119 -11.44 -4.43 15.22
C VAL A 119 -12.92 -4.81 15.08
N ASN A 120 -13.18 -5.91 14.40
CA ASN A 120 -14.54 -6.41 14.26
C ASN A 120 -14.91 -7.22 15.52
N ALA A 121 -15.98 -6.85 16.22
CA ALA A 121 -16.40 -7.49 17.48
C ALA A 121 -16.94 -8.93 17.33
N LYS A 122 -16.85 -9.54 16.14
CA LYS A 122 -17.47 -10.83 15.81
C LYS A 122 -16.52 -12.02 15.74
N VAL A 123 -15.26 -11.88 16.16
CA VAL A 123 -14.38 -13.03 16.37
C VAL A 123 -14.10 -13.12 17.87
N PRO A 124 -14.66 -14.10 18.60
CA PRO A 124 -14.29 -14.33 20.00
C PRO A 124 -12.81 -14.70 20.10
N PRO A 125 -12.17 -14.48 21.26
CA PRO A 125 -10.76 -14.79 21.49
C PRO A 125 -10.40 -16.27 21.29
#